data_AF-A0A377MBY3-F1
#
_entry.id   AF-A0A377MBY3-F1
#
_cell.length_a   1.000
_cell.length_b   1.000
_cell.length_c   1.000
_cell.angle_alpha   90.00
_cell.angle_beta   90.00
_cell.angle_gamma   90.00
#
_symmetry.space_group_name_H-M   'P 1'
#
loop_
_entity.id
_entity.type
_entity.pdbx_description
1 polymer ?
#
loop_
_entity_poly.entity_id
_entity_poly.type
_entity_poly.pdbx_seq_one_letter_code
_entity_poly.pdbx_strand_id
1 'polypeptide(L)'
;MSGAASNSKNVRRGAPPQENYSGSVAIAWELDLWGKLARTREQSEWQARASEQDYRATVLSTMGLTAQLYWRIALYNQQIRHQRDGLTVSEQTVQQVSSWFNAGKVGQLDVLQAQQALLARQNQLRTLIQQRQNTRSALALMLNRPAEQHADELRELDVHQQVPVAQKTPLRVIAQRPDIQAAGVAPARRACGLRRGSPAVLPHAFA
;
A
#
# COMPACT_ATOMS: atom_id res chain seq x y z
N MET A 1 -42.48 -9.21 -12.21
CA MET A 1 -43.90 -9.24 -12.59
C MET A 1 -44.23 -7.90 -13.22
N SER A 2 -44.84 -7.88 -14.40
CA SER A 2 -45.20 -6.63 -15.09
C SER A 2 -46.58 -6.78 -15.73
N GLY A 3 -47.32 -5.67 -15.81
CA GLY A 3 -48.63 -5.62 -16.45
C GLY A 3 -48.74 -4.41 -17.36
N ALA A 4 -49.39 -4.58 -18.51
CA ALA A 4 -49.67 -3.50 -19.45
C ALA A 4 -51.08 -3.68 -20.03
N ALA A 5 -51.83 -2.59 -20.10
CA ALA A 5 -53.13 -2.51 -20.76
C ALA A 5 -53.07 -1.43 -21.84
N SER A 6 -53.59 -1.72 -23.04
CA SER A 6 -53.70 -0.74 -24.12
C SER A 6 -55.06 -0.86 -24.81
N ASN A 7 -55.63 0.28 -25.21
CA ASN A 7 -56.88 0.36 -25.95
C ASN A 7 -56.64 1.19 -27.21
N SER A 8 -57.05 0.68 -28.38
CA SER A 8 -56.94 1.38 -29.65
C SER A 8 -58.22 1.25 -30.47
N LYS A 9 -58.68 2.35 -31.07
CA LYS A 9 -59.90 2.40 -31.89
C LYS A 9 -59.62 3.09 -33.21
N ASN A 10 -59.91 2.43 -34.34
CA ASN A 10 -59.74 3.03 -35.66
C ASN A 10 -60.98 3.86 -36.05
N VAL A 11 -60.83 5.19 -35.97
CA VAL A 11 -61.93 6.16 -36.18
C VAL A 11 -62.39 6.23 -37.64
N ARG A 12 -61.58 5.79 -38.61
CA ARG A 12 -61.87 5.94 -40.06
C ARG A 12 -62.64 4.76 -40.67
N ARG A 13 -62.60 3.58 -40.05
CA ARG A 13 -63.22 2.35 -40.58
C ARG A 13 -64.43 1.84 -39.79
N GLY A 14 -64.91 2.59 -38.79
CA GLY A 14 -66.03 2.16 -37.94
C GLY A 14 -65.75 0.85 -37.19
N ALA A 15 -64.47 0.47 -37.04
CA ALA A 15 -64.09 -0.79 -36.43
C ALA A 15 -64.28 -0.72 -34.89
N PRO A 16 -64.71 -1.82 -34.26
CA PRO A 16 -64.84 -1.88 -32.81
C PRO A 16 -63.49 -1.62 -32.12
N PRO A 17 -63.48 -1.01 -30.91
CA PRO A 17 -62.25 -0.81 -30.13
C PRO A 17 -61.54 -2.14 -29.85
N GLN A 18 -60.21 -2.13 -29.88
CA GLN A 18 -59.37 -3.25 -29.51
C GLN A 18 -58.70 -2.97 -28.17
N GLU A 19 -59.02 -3.79 -27.18
CA GLU A 19 -58.43 -3.76 -25.85
C GLU A 19 -57.48 -4.95 -25.65
N ASN A 20 -56.25 -4.66 -25.26
CA ASN A 20 -55.23 -5.66 -24.98
C ASN A 20 -54.80 -5.53 -23.52
N TYR A 21 -54.89 -6.63 -22.78
CA TYR A 21 -54.38 -6.75 -21.42
C TYR A 21 -53.31 -7.83 -21.41
N SER A 22 -52.15 -7.49 -20.85
CA SER A 22 -51.05 -8.44 -20.70
C SER A 22 -50.50 -8.36 -19.29
N GLY A 23 -50.18 -9.52 -18.73
CA GLY A 23 -49.55 -9.68 -17.43
C GLY A 23 -48.51 -10.79 -17.52
N SER A 24 -47.31 -10.55 -17.00
CA SER A 24 -46.24 -11.54 -17.01
C SER A 24 -45.64 -11.73 -15.62
N VAL A 25 -45.41 -13.00 -15.28
CA VAL A 25 -44.70 -13.44 -14.09
C VAL A 25 -43.62 -14.40 -14.57
N ALA A 26 -42.35 -14.02 -14.41
CA ALA A 26 -41.23 -14.86 -14.75
C ALA A 26 -40.66 -15.47 -13.47
N ILE A 27 -40.53 -16.80 -13.45
CA ILE A 27 -39.88 -17.56 -12.39
C ILE A 27 -38.73 -18.31 -13.06
N ALA A 28 -37.51 -18.11 -12.56
CA ALA A 28 -36.33 -18.82 -13.02
C ALA A 28 -35.76 -19.62 -11.85
N TRP A 29 -35.56 -20.92 -12.08
CA TRP A 29 -34.91 -21.82 -11.14
C TRP A 29 -33.90 -22.68 -11.89
N GLU A 30 -32.74 -22.94 -11.29
CA GLU A 30 -31.69 -23.80 -11.85
C GLU A 30 -31.53 -25.00 -10.90
N LEU A 31 -31.77 -26.22 -11.40
CA LEU A 31 -31.49 -27.43 -10.62
C LEU A 31 -30.00 -27.75 -10.68
N ASP A 32 -29.38 -27.84 -9.50
CA ASP A 32 -27.94 -28.07 -9.38
C ASP A 32 -27.58 -29.56 -9.41
N LEU A 33 -27.79 -30.21 -10.56
CA LEU A 33 -27.56 -31.65 -10.74
C LEU A 33 -26.07 -32.05 -10.69
N TRP A 34 -25.19 -31.11 -11.04
CA TRP A 34 -23.75 -31.35 -11.20
C TRP A 34 -22.90 -30.57 -10.19
N GLY A 35 -23.54 -29.91 -9.21
CA GLY A 35 -22.87 -29.14 -8.17
C GLY A 35 -22.24 -27.82 -8.65
N LYS A 36 -22.63 -27.28 -9.80
CA LYS A 36 -22.16 -25.98 -10.32
C LYS A 36 -22.44 -24.86 -9.32
N LEU A 37 -23.63 -24.84 -8.74
CA LEU A 37 -24.04 -23.81 -7.78
C LEU A 37 -23.31 -24.02 -6.44
N ALA A 38 -23.20 -25.28 -5.99
CA ALA A 38 -22.39 -25.64 -4.82
C ALA A 38 -20.92 -25.22 -4.95
N ARG A 39 -20.29 -25.45 -6.10
CA ARG A 39 -18.89 -25.02 -6.37
C ARG A 39 -18.74 -23.50 -6.44
N THR A 40 -19.74 -22.81 -6.96
CA THR A 40 -19.76 -21.33 -6.98
C THR A 40 -19.81 -20.78 -5.56
N ARG A 41 -20.63 -21.38 -4.68
CA ARG A 41 -20.67 -21.03 -3.25
C ARG A 41 -19.34 -21.32 -2.57
N GLU A 42 -18.78 -22.52 -2.74
CA GLU A 42 -17.47 -22.90 -2.20
C GLU A 42 -16.37 -21.91 -2.63
N GLN A 43 -16.34 -21.51 -3.91
CA GLN A 43 -15.42 -20.49 -4.41
C GLN A 43 -15.59 -19.15 -3.69
N SER A 44 -16.84 -18.69 -3.49
CA SER A 44 -17.13 -17.43 -2.80
C SER A 44 -16.68 -17.45 -1.34
N GLU A 45 -16.82 -18.59 -0.66
CA GLU A 45 -16.34 -18.77 0.71
C GLU A 45 -14.80 -18.69 0.80
N TRP A 46 -14.10 -19.36 -0.12
CA TRP A 46 -12.64 -19.28 -0.19
C TRP A 46 -12.14 -17.88 -0.55
N GLN A 47 -12.85 -17.15 -1.40
CA GLN A 47 -12.54 -15.75 -1.70
C GLN A 47 -12.70 -14.86 -0.48
N ALA A 48 -13.79 -14.99 0.29
CA ALA A 48 -14.00 -14.23 1.51
C ALA A 48 -12.88 -14.47 2.53
N ARG A 49 -12.47 -15.73 2.73
CA ARG A 49 -11.35 -16.09 3.61
C ARG A 49 -10.02 -15.50 3.14
N ALA A 50 -9.75 -15.53 1.84
CA ALA A 50 -8.54 -14.93 1.28
C ALA A 50 -8.51 -13.41 1.52
N SER A 51 -9.62 -12.72 1.26
CA SER A 51 -9.72 -11.27 1.48
C SER A 51 -9.51 -10.88 2.95
N GLU A 52 -9.96 -11.69 3.90
CA GLU A 52 -9.67 -11.47 5.32
C GLU A 52 -8.16 -11.55 5.63
N GLN A 53 -7.45 -12.53 5.05
CA GLN A 53 -6.00 -12.64 5.23
C GLN A 53 -5.24 -11.50 4.55
N ASP A 54 -5.65 -11.10 3.35
CA ASP A 54 -5.09 -9.95 2.63
C ASP A 54 -5.25 -8.66 3.45
N TYR A 55 -6.40 -8.47 4.10
CA TYR A 55 -6.63 -7.35 5.02
C TYR A 55 -5.64 -7.38 6.19
N ARG A 56 -5.50 -8.52 6.89
CA ARG A 56 -4.57 -8.67 8.01
C ARG A 56 -3.12 -8.44 7.59
N ALA A 57 -2.73 -8.93 6.40
CA ALA A 57 -1.40 -8.70 5.83
C ALA A 57 -1.14 -7.22 5.57
N THR A 58 -2.14 -6.52 5.03
CA THR A 58 -2.09 -5.07 4.77
C THR A 58 -1.96 -4.28 6.06
N VAL A 59 -2.74 -4.61 7.10
CA VAL A 59 -2.63 -3.97 8.42
C VAL A 59 -1.22 -4.12 8.98
N LEU A 60 -0.67 -5.34 8.95
CA LEU A 60 0.69 -5.61 9.45
C LEU A 60 1.76 -4.85 8.67
N SER A 61 1.65 -4.81 7.33
CA SER A 61 2.62 -4.09 6.49
C SER A 61 2.54 -2.57 6.69
N THR A 62 1.34 -2.01 6.84
CA THR A 62 1.13 -0.58 7.15
C THR A 62 1.69 -0.21 8.53
N MET A 63 1.51 -1.06 9.55
CA MET A 63 2.13 -0.85 10.86
C MET A 63 3.66 -0.86 10.77
N GLY A 64 4.22 -1.84 10.06
CA GLY A 64 5.66 -1.96 9.84
C GLY A 64 6.24 -0.75 9.11
N LEU A 65 5.60 -0.29 8.03
CA LEU A 65 6.03 0.87 7.26
C LEU A 65 5.96 2.16 8.10
N THR A 66 4.88 2.35 8.85
CA THR A 66 4.72 3.49 9.77
C THR A 66 5.84 3.54 10.81
N ALA A 67 6.15 2.41 11.44
CA ALA A 67 7.24 2.31 12.40
C ALA A 67 8.61 2.62 11.76
N GLN A 68 8.88 2.09 10.56
CA GLN A 68 10.12 2.38 9.83
C GLN A 68 10.27 3.86 9.50
N LEU A 69 9.20 4.52 9.03
CA LEU A 69 9.22 5.95 8.73
C LEU A 69 9.51 6.78 9.99
N TYR A 70 8.86 6.46 11.11
CA TYR A 70 9.07 7.11 12.39
C TYR A 70 10.54 7.06 12.84
N TRP A 71 11.13 5.86 12.88
CA TRP A 71 12.53 5.69 13.28
C TRP A 71 13.51 6.30 12.28
N ARG A 72 13.17 6.30 10.99
CA ARG A 72 14.02 6.92 9.96
C ARG A 72 14.09 8.44 10.09
N ILE A 73 13.01 9.09 10.56
CA ILE A 73 13.05 10.52 10.89
C ILE A 73 14.03 10.78 12.04
N ALA A 74 13.98 9.97 13.10
CA ALA A 74 14.91 10.09 14.24
C ALA A 74 16.38 9.92 13.81
N LEU A 75 16.65 8.94 12.93
CA LEU A 75 17.97 8.73 12.33
C LEU A 75 18.44 9.97 11.54
N TYR A 76 17.60 10.54 10.68
CA TYR A 76 17.97 11.74 9.93
C TYR A 76 18.17 12.95 10.85
N ASN A 77 17.38 13.11 11.90
CA ASN A 77 17.59 14.18 12.88
C ASN A 77 18.96 14.08 13.55
N GLN A 78 19.38 12.88 13.94
CA GLN A 78 20.71 12.63 14.48
C GLN A 78 21.82 12.89 13.46
N GLN A 79 21.68 12.41 12.22
CA GLN A 79 22.65 12.65 11.16
C GLN A 79 22.79 14.14 10.82
N ILE A 80 21.68 14.88 10.77
CA ILE A 80 21.68 16.33 10.54
C ILE A 80 22.44 17.05 11.65
N ARG A 81 22.26 16.65 12.91
CA ARG A 81 23.00 17.22 14.03
C ARG A 81 24.51 17.00 13.88
N HIS A 82 24.94 15.75 13.67
CA HIS A 82 26.35 15.44 13.48
C HIS A 82 26.96 16.14 12.25
N GLN A 83 26.20 16.26 11.16
CA GLN A 83 26.65 16.97 9.97
C GLN A 83 26.84 18.47 10.22
N ARG A 84 25.99 19.08 11.06
CA ARG A 84 26.15 20.49 11.48
C ARG A 84 27.40 20.67 12.33
N ASP A 85 27.66 19.78 13.28
CA ASP A 85 28.87 19.82 14.11
C ASP A 85 30.12 19.69 13.21
N GLY A 86 30.09 18.78 12.24
CA GLY A 86 31.16 18.60 11.25
C GLY A 86 31.33 19.77 10.29
N LEU A 87 30.29 20.54 10.00
CA LEU A 87 30.37 21.78 9.21
C LEU A 87 31.14 22.85 9.96
N THR A 88 30.87 23.05 11.25
CA THR A 88 31.63 24.00 12.08
C THR A 88 33.13 23.67 12.07
N VAL A 89 33.50 22.40 12.16
CA VAL A 89 34.91 21.96 12.05
C VAL A 89 35.49 22.25 10.65
N SER A 90 34.72 22.02 9.59
CA SER A 90 35.15 22.35 8.22
C SER A 90 35.36 23.84 8.01
N GLU A 91 34.49 24.68 8.56
CA GLU A 91 34.60 26.14 8.47
C GLU A 91 35.88 26.63 9.16
N GLN A 92 36.16 26.12 10.36
CA GLN A 92 37.41 26.38 11.07
C GLN A 92 38.64 25.92 10.28
N THR A 93 38.54 24.76 9.62
CA THR A 93 39.63 24.24 8.78
C THR A 93 39.93 25.17 7.60
N VAL A 94 38.88 25.65 6.90
CA VAL A 94 39.04 26.61 5.80
C VAL A 94 39.69 27.90 6.30
N GLN A 95 39.25 28.42 7.45
CA GLN A 95 39.84 29.62 8.06
C GLN A 95 41.34 29.41 8.36
N GLN A 96 41.68 28.29 9.00
CA GLN A 96 43.05 27.96 9.37
C GLN A 96 43.98 27.84 8.15
N VAL A 97 43.55 27.10 7.12
CA VAL A 97 44.33 26.93 5.88
C VAL A 97 44.45 28.27 5.13
N SER A 98 43.42 29.11 5.15
CA SER A 98 43.49 30.47 4.58
C SER A 98 44.52 31.35 5.30
N SER A 99 44.58 31.27 6.63
CA SER A 99 45.62 31.97 7.41
C SER A 99 47.03 31.48 7.07
N TRP A 100 47.22 30.18 6.87
CA TRP A 100 48.52 29.63 6.44
C TRP A 100 48.91 30.06 5.03
N PHE A 101 47.94 30.15 4.11
CA PHE A 101 48.18 30.66 2.76
C PHE A 101 48.64 32.12 2.79
N ASN A 102 47.96 32.96 3.56
CA ASN A 102 48.34 34.37 3.74
C ASN A 102 49.73 34.53 4.37
N ALA A 103 50.17 33.55 5.17
CA ALA A 103 51.51 33.50 5.75
C ALA A 103 52.56 32.82 4.84
N GLY A 104 52.19 32.40 3.62
CA GLY A 104 53.07 31.74 2.66
C GLY A 104 53.46 30.29 3.00
N LYS A 105 52.76 29.64 3.95
CA LYS A 105 53.08 28.27 4.40
C LYS A 105 52.49 27.16 3.52
N VAL A 106 51.41 27.45 2.81
CA VAL A 106 50.67 26.50 1.95
C VAL A 106 50.29 27.16 0.63
N GLY A 107 49.91 26.36 -0.36
CA GLY A 107 49.51 26.86 -1.67
C GLY A 107 48.03 27.22 -1.77
N GLN A 108 47.64 27.90 -2.85
CA GLN A 108 46.23 28.21 -3.12
C GLN A 108 45.39 26.93 -3.31
N LEU A 109 45.99 25.85 -3.82
CA LEU A 109 45.34 24.55 -4.00
C LEU A 109 44.79 24.00 -2.67
N ASP A 110 45.54 24.14 -1.58
CA ASP A 110 45.14 23.64 -0.25
C ASP A 110 43.87 24.36 0.25
N VAL A 111 43.80 25.67 0.03
CA VAL A 111 42.61 26.48 0.35
C VAL A 111 41.40 26.03 -0.46
N LEU A 112 41.58 25.83 -1.78
CA LEU A 112 40.51 25.38 -2.67
C LEU A 112 40.01 23.97 -2.31
N GLN A 113 40.90 23.06 -1.93
CA GLN A 113 40.52 21.72 -1.47
C GLN A 113 39.73 21.78 -0.16
N ALA A 114 40.15 22.61 0.80
CA ALA A 114 39.42 22.79 2.05
C ALA A 114 38.00 23.38 1.80
N GLN A 115 37.90 24.37 0.91
CA GLN A 115 36.61 24.95 0.51
C GLN A 115 35.72 23.93 -0.21
N GLN A 116 36.28 23.12 -1.11
CA GLN A 116 35.56 22.06 -1.79
C GLN A 116 35.00 21.04 -0.80
N ALA A 117 35.79 20.64 0.21
CA ALA A 117 35.33 19.73 1.27
C ALA A 117 34.19 20.35 2.11
N LEU A 118 34.27 21.64 2.43
CA LEU A 118 33.19 22.37 3.11
C LEU A 118 31.90 22.36 2.28
N LEU A 119 31.98 22.72 0.99
CA LEU A 119 30.84 22.73 0.07
C LEU A 119 30.22 21.34 -0.08
N ALA A 120 31.04 20.28 -0.14
CA ALA A 120 30.55 18.90 -0.18
C ALA A 120 29.74 18.57 1.09
N ARG A 121 30.21 18.96 2.28
CA ARG A 121 29.46 18.76 3.53
C ARG A 121 28.17 19.57 3.57
N GLN A 122 28.16 20.79 3.04
CA GLN A 122 26.94 21.62 2.95
C GLN A 122 25.90 20.98 2.04
N ASN A 123 26.32 20.43 0.90
CA ASN A 123 25.44 19.69 -0.01
C ASN A 123 24.86 18.45 0.66
N GLN A 124 25.69 17.66 1.36
CA GLN A 124 25.22 16.50 2.12
C GLN A 124 24.19 16.89 3.20
N LEU A 125 24.39 18.02 3.90
CA LEU A 125 23.40 18.53 4.87
C LEU A 125 22.06 18.84 4.19
N ARG A 126 22.07 19.50 3.03
CA ARG A 126 20.84 19.80 2.27
C ARG A 126 20.13 18.52 1.85
N THR A 127 20.85 17.51 1.39
CA THR A 127 20.29 16.20 1.05
C THR A 127 19.62 15.54 2.25
N LEU A 128 20.27 15.54 3.43
CA LEU A 128 19.69 14.98 4.65
C LEU A 128 18.40 15.71 5.08
N ILE A 129 18.37 17.04 4.98
CA ILE A 129 17.18 17.84 5.27
C ILE A 129 16.03 17.47 4.33
N GLN A 130 16.31 17.32 3.03
CA GLN A 130 15.31 16.91 2.04
C GLN A 130 14.80 15.49 2.30
N GLN A 131 15.69 14.54 2.60
CA GLN A 131 15.31 13.17 2.93
C GLN A 131 14.42 13.10 4.17
N ARG A 132 14.74 13.89 5.20
CA ARG A 132 13.88 14.03 6.38
C ARG A 132 12.51 14.57 5.98
N GLN A 133 12.44 15.64 5.18
CA GLN A 133 11.17 16.23 4.78
C GLN A 133 10.30 15.25 3.99
N ASN A 134 10.88 14.53 3.03
CA ASN A 134 10.18 13.49 2.27
C ASN A 134 9.64 12.39 3.19
N THR A 135 10.42 11.99 4.20
CA THR A 135 10.02 10.95 5.16
C THR A 135 8.90 11.44 6.08
N ARG A 136 8.92 12.72 6.50
CA ARG A 136 7.84 13.35 7.26
C ARG A 136 6.53 13.38 6.48
N SER A 137 6.58 13.80 5.21
CA SER A 137 5.42 13.82 4.34
C SER A 137 4.87 12.41 4.10
N ALA A 138 5.73 11.41 3.89
CA ALA A 138 5.31 10.01 3.78
C ALA A 138 4.61 9.51 5.07
N LEU A 139 5.14 9.85 6.24
CA LEU A 139 4.53 9.48 7.51
C LEU A 139 3.16 10.15 7.71
N ALA A 140 3.04 11.43 7.37
CA ALA A 140 1.76 12.14 7.43
C ALA A 140 0.69 11.48 6.55
N LEU A 141 1.05 11.06 5.32
CA LEU A 141 0.15 10.33 4.43
C LEU A 141 -0.29 8.98 5.01
N MET A 142 0.63 8.23 5.65
CA MET A 142 0.28 6.98 6.35
C MET A 142 -0.69 7.20 7.51
N LEU A 143 -0.62 8.36 8.16
CA LEU A 143 -1.50 8.75 9.26
C LEU A 143 -2.78 9.47 8.79
N ASN A 144 -3.03 9.50 7.47
CA ASN A 144 -4.15 10.22 6.86
C ASN A 144 -4.20 11.72 7.26
N ARG A 145 -3.03 12.36 7.26
CA ARG A 145 -2.85 13.79 7.55
C ARG A 145 -2.28 14.53 6.34
N PRO A 146 -2.52 15.84 6.20
CA PRO A 146 -1.85 16.67 5.19
C PRO A 146 -0.32 16.56 5.29
N ALA A 147 0.36 16.56 4.16
CA ALA A 147 1.82 16.36 4.09
C ALA A 147 2.65 17.43 4.84
N GLU A 148 2.04 18.59 5.11
CA GLU A 148 2.61 19.73 5.84
C GLU A 148 2.40 19.62 7.36
N GLN A 149 1.44 18.80 7.80
CA GLN A 149 1.13 18.62 9.21
C GLN A 149 1.96 17.48 9.80
N HIS A 150 3.06 17.84 10.47
CA HIS A 150 3.98 16.90 11.07
C HIS A 150 3.59 16.58 12.53
N ALA A 151 3.83 15.32 12.94
CA ALA A 151 3.72 14.92 14.34
C ALA A 151 5.00 15.28 15.11
N ASP A 152 4.97 15.16 16.44
CA ASP A 152 6.18 15.27 17.25
C ASP A 152 7.21 14.20 16.86
N GLU A 153 8.47 14.60 16.81
CA GLU A 153 9.58 13.78 16.32
C GLU A 153 10.62 13.55 17.39
N LEU A 154 11.21 12.35 17.35
CA LEU A 154 12.41 12.08 18.12
C LEU A 154 13.57 12.91 17.58
N ARG A 155 14.33 13.48 18.53
CA ARG A 155 15.53 14.25 18.23
C ARG A 155 16.68 13.37 17.77
N GLU A 156 16.75 12.14 18.25
CA GLU A 156 17.81 11.18 17.96
C GLU A 156 17.35 9.74 18.11
N LEU A 157 18.14 8.81 17.59
CA LEU A 157 17.93 7.39 17.77
C LEU A 157 18.49 6.97 19.13
N ASP A 158 17.66 6.35 19.99
CA ASP A 158 18.15 5.73 21.22
C ASP A 158 18.77 4.37 20.88
N VAL A 159 20.10 4.32 20.85
CA VAL A 159 20.86 3.10 20.58
C VAL A 159 20.92 2.14 21.77
N HIS A 160 20.47 2.58 22.95
CA HIS A 160 20.40 1.76 24.16
C HIS A 160 19.04 1.11 24.36
N GLN A 161 18.04 1.49 23.54
CA GLN A 161 16.71 0.91 23.63
C GLN A 161 16.73 -0.58 23.28
N GLN A 162 16.36 -1.41 24.25
CA GLN A 162 16.18 -2.85 24.04
C GLN A 162 14.72 -3.13 23.67
N VAL A 163 14.50 -3.54 22.42
CA VAL A 163 13.20 -4.07 22.00
C VAL A 163 13.21 -5.58 22.22
N PRO A 164 12.33 -6.15 23.06
CA PRO A 164 12.29 -7.59 23.29
C PRO A 164 11.80 -8.29 22.02
N VAL A 165 12.75 -8.82 21.24
CA VAL A 165 12.46 -9.67 20.08
C VAL A 165 12.61 -11.12 20.51
N ALA A 166 11.59 -11.94 20.25
CA ALA A 166 11.64 -13.36 20.55
C ALA A 166 12.78 -14.02 19.74
N GLN A 167 13.80 -14.52 20.45
CA GLN A 167 14.97 -15.18 19.82
C GLN A 167 14.64 -16.54 19.22
N LYS A 168 13.54 -17.16 19.68
CA LYS A 168 13.00 -18.42 19.15
C LYS A 168 11.56 -18.19 18.77
N THR A 169 11.24 -18.41 17.49
CA THR A 169 9.88 -18.28 16.96
C THR A 169 9.27 -19.67 16.83
N PRO A 170 8.29 -20.05 17.68
CA PRO A 170 7.59 -21.31 17.52
C PRO A 170 6.97 -21.42 16.11
N LEU A 171 6.93 -22.62 15.54
CA LEU A 171 6.32 -22.86 14.23
C LEU A 171 4.87 -22.34 14.14
N ARG A 172 4.14 -22.37 15.27
CA ARG A 172 2.79 -21.81 15.40
C ARG A 172 2.72 -20.32 15.08
N VAL A 173 3.74 -19.54 15.43
CA VAL A 173 3.81 -18.09 15.14
C VAL A 173 4.06 -17.85 13.66
N ILE A 174 4.89 -18.67 13.01
CA ILE A 174 5.09 -18.63 11.56
C ILE A 174 3.78 -18.99 10.84
N ALA A 175 3.10 -20.05 11.29
CA ALA A 175 1.82 -20.46 10.72
C ALA A 175 0.72 -19.40 10.89
N GLN A 176 0.80 -18.52 11.88
CA GLN A 176 -0.15 -17.43 12.09
C GLN A 176 0.10 -16.21 11.20
N ARG A 177 1.18 -16.18 10.42
CA ARG A 177 1.47 -15.03 9.57
C ARG A 177 0.42 -14.91 8.43
N PRO A 178 -0.17 -13.73 8.23
CA PRO A 178 -1.20 -13.52 7.21
C PRO A 178 -0.77 -13.86 5.78
N ASP A 179 0.51 -13.63 5.44
CA ASP A 179 1.09 -13.95 4.14
C ASP A 179 1.14 -15.45 3.86
N ILE A 180 1.47 -16.25 4.87
CA ILE A 180 1.48 -17.72 4.80
C ILE A 180 0.05 -18.27 4.75
N GLN A 181 -0.86 -17.69 5.54
CA GLN A 181 -2.28 -18.05 5.53
C GLN A 181 -2.93 -17.72 4.17
N ALA A 182 -2.64 -16.56 3.58
CA ALA A 182 -3.10 -16.19 2.25
C ALA A 182 -2.56 -17.14 1.17
N ALA A 183 -1.28 -17.51 1.24
CA ALA A 183 -0.68 -18.50 0.34
C ALA A 183 -1.33 -19.89 0.46
N GLY A 184 -1.78 -20.28 1.66
CA GLY A 184 -2.53 -21.53 1.89
C GLY A 184 -3.92 -21.56 1.26
N VAL A 185 -4.57 -20.39 1.09
CA VAL A 185 -5.90 -20.28 0.47
C VAL A 185 -5.84 -20.16 -1.06
N ALA A 186 -4.73 -19.66 -1.61
CA ALA A 186 -4.51 -19.52 -3.05
C ALA A 186 -4.71 -20.81 -3.89
N PRO A 187 -4.21 -22.00 -3.49
CA PRO A 187 -4.46 -23.23 -4.24
C PRO A 187 -5.93 -23.66 -4.22
N ALA A 188 -6.65 -23.47 -3.10
CA ALA A 188 -8.08 -23.76 -3.02
C ALA A 188 -8.91 -22.86 -3.95
N ARG A 189 -8.55 -21.57 -4.03
CA ARG A 189 -9.15 -20.60 -4.96
C ARG A 189 -8.95 -21.00 -6.43
N ARG A 190 -7.74 -21.48 -6.78
CA ARG A 190 -7.40 -21.93 -8.13
C ARG A 190 -8.08 -23.25 -8.51
N ALA A 191 -8.14 -24.21 -7.58
CA ALA A 191 -8.78 -25.51 -7.79
C ALA A 191 -10.30 -25.39 -8.06
N CYS A 192 -10.99 -24.47 -7.37
CA CYS A 192 -12.41 -24.19 -7.63
C CYS A 192 -12.63 -23.53 -9.01
N GLY A 193 -11.73 -22.63 -9.42
CA GLY A 193 -11.78 -21.98 -10.74
C GLY A 193 -11.61 -22.95 -11.91
N LEU A 194 -10.68 -23.90 -11.78
CA LEU A 194 -10.44 -24.93 -12.81
C LEU A 194 -11.63 -25.89 -12.97
N ARG A 195 -12.29 -26.28 -11.87
CA ARG A 195 -13.47 -27.16 -11.90
C ARG A 195 -14.74 -26.49 -12.44
N ARG A 196 -14.84 -25.15 -12.38
CA ARG A 196 -15.92 -24.37 -13.02
C ARG A 196 -15.80 -24.35 -14.55
N GLY A 197 -14.58 -24.48 -15.08
CA GLY A 197 -14.27 -24.43 -16.51
C GLY A 197 -14.35 -25.76 -17.25
N SER A 198 -14.74 -26.86 -16.58
CA SER A 198 -15.02 -28.14 -17.22
C SER A 198 -16.51 -28.42 -17.30
N PRO A 199 -17.26 -27.76 -18.22
CA PRO A 199 -18.41 -28.42 -18.81
C PRO A 199 -17.86 -29.49 -19.74
N ALA A 200 -18.00 -30.76 -19.34
CA ALA A 200 -18.07 -31.81 -20.34
C ALA A 200 -19.17 -31.39 -21.34
N VAL A 201 -18.77 -31.31 -22.60
CA VAL A 201 -19.62 -31.37 -23.79
C VAL A 201 -20.90 -32.16 -23.47
N LEU A 202 -22.09 -31.54 -23.57
CA LEU A 202 -23.40 -32.16 -23.88
C LEU A 202 -24.54 -31.10 -23.76
N PRO A 203 -25.64 -31.23 -24.53
CA PRO A 203 -26.53 -30.13 -24.87
C PRO A 203 -27.44 -29.70 -23.71
N HIS A 204 -27.78 -28.41 -23.70
CA HIS A 204 -28.82 -27.86 -22.85
C HIS A 204 -30.17 -28.55 -23.16
N ALA A 205 -30.61 -29.46 -22.30
CA ALA A 205 -31.98 -29.93 -22.30
C ALA A 205 -32.86 -28.84 -21.65
N PHE A 206 -33.55 -28.06 -22.49
CA PHE A 206 -34.69 -27.26 -22.05
C PHE A 206 -35.95 -28.11 -22.15
N ALA A 207 -36.69 -28.18 -21.04
CA ALA A 207 -38.11 -28.50 -20.99
C ALA A 207 -38.86 -27.24 -20.52
#